data_AF-A0A9Q7S038-F1
#
_entry.id   AF-A0A9Q7S038-F1
#
_cell.length_a   1.000
_cell.length_b   1.000
_cell.length_c   1.000
_cell.angle_alpha   90.00
_cell.angle_beta   90.00
_cell.angle_gamma   90.00
#
_symmetry.space_group_name_H-M   'P 1'
#
loop_
_entity.id
_entity.type
_entity.pdbx_description
1 polymer ?
#
loop_
_entity_poly.entity_id
_entity_poly.type
_entity_poly.pdbx_seq_one_letter_code
_entity_poly.pdbx_strand_id
1 'polypeptide(L)' 'MSVMSVRLPDEVELQLGQLAQSTGRTKSWLANQAIQDYLAREAWQIAEVEAALREADAGDFVPEKEMMAKFNRWGINAG' A
#
# COMPACT_ATOMS: atom_id res chain seq x y z
N MET A 1 -22.20 -0.28 15.01
CA MET A 1 -21.57 0.61 14.02
C MET A 1 -20.88 1.71 14.80
N SER A 2 -19.59 1.95 14.55
CA SER A 2 -18.85 3.05 15.21
C SER A 2 -18.83 4.26 14.28
N VAL A 3 -18.89 5.46 14.84
CA VAL A 3 -18.82 6.72 14.08
C VAL A 3 -17.63 7.51 14.60
N MET A 4 -16.83 8.03 13.66
CA MET A 4 -15.73 8.95 13.95
C MET A 4 -15.98 10.28 13.25
N SER A 5 -15.64 11.38 13.92
CA SER A 5 -15.59 12.70 13.29
C SER A 5 -14.15 13.00 12.89
N VAL A 6 -13.94 13.39 11.64
CA VAL A 6 -12.62 13.71 11.08
C VAL A 6 -12.62 15.16 10.67
N ARG A 7 -11.63 15.92 11.14
CA ARG A 7 -11.40 17.28 10.67
C ARG A 7 -10.62 17.22 9.37
N LEU A 8 -11.19 17.79 8.32
CA LEU A 8 -10.54 17.92 7.02
C LEU A 8 -10.10 19.38 6.81
N PRO A 9 -8.94 19.63 6.18
CA PRO A 9 -8.62 20.93 5.62
C PRO A 9 -9.67 21.34 4.58
N ASP A 10 -9.95 22.64 4.47
CA ASP A 10 -11.00 23.17 3.56
C ASP A 10 -10.79 22.73 2.11
N GLU A 11 -9.54 22.70 1.64
CA GLU A 11 -9.19 22.24 0.30
C GLU A 11 -9.59 20.78 0.06
N VAL A 12 -9.36 19.90 1.04
CA VAL A 12 -9.70 18.48 0.96
C VAL A 12 -11.22 18.28 1.01
N GLU A 13 -11.92 19.07 1.83
CA GLU A 13 -13.38 19.06 1.91
C GLU A 13 -14.03 19.39 0.55
N LEU A 14 -13.48 20.41 -0.12
CA LEU A 14 -13.91 20.88 -1.43
C LEU A 14 -13.67 19.81 -2.50
N GLN A 15 -12.46 19.25 -2.56
CA GLN A 15 -12.11 18.19 -3.52
C GLN A 15 -12.99 16.95 -3.32
N LEU A 16 -13.21 16.53 -2.07
CA LEU A 16 -14.10 15.40 -1.75
C LEU A 16 -15.54 15.69 -2.15
N GLY A 17 -16.00 16.95 -2.02
CA GLY A 17 -17.32 17.38 -2.47
C GLY A 17 -17.49 17.33 -3.99
N GLN A 18 -16.49 17.77 -4.75
CA GLN A 18 -16.52 17.69 -6.21
C GLN A 18 -16.50 16.22 -6.70
N LEU A 19 -15.71 15.37 -6.05
CA LEU A 19 -15.69 13.94 -6.34
C LEU A 19 -17.04 13.28 -6.04
N ALA A 20 -17.66 13.62 -4.90
CA ALA A 20 -18.99 13.16 -4.54
C ALA A 20 -20.03 13.51 -5.61
N GLN A 21 -20.05 14.77 -6.07
CA GLN A 21 -20.97 15.22 -7.12
C GLN A 21 -20.75 14.50 -8.45
N SER A 22 -19.50 14.40 -8.91
CA SER A 22 -19.18 13.78 -10.21
C SER A 22 -19.45 12.28 -10.23
N THR A 23 -19.34 11.59 -9.09
CA THR A 23 -19.54 10.14 -8.98
C THR A 23 -20.96 9.74 -8.54
N GLY A 24 -21.79 10.70 -8.10
CA GLY A 24 -23.11 10.43 -7.53
C GLY A 24 -23.05 9.72 -6.16
N ARG A 25 -21.92 9.80 -5.46
CA ARG A 25 -21.69 9.16 -4.15
C ARG A 25 -21.72 10.18 -3.03
N THR A 26 -22.00 9.74 -1.81
CA THR A 26 -21.91 10.62 -0.64
C THR A 26 -20.46 10.77 -0.20
N LYS A 27 -20.12 11.91 0.43
CA LYS A 27 -18.78 12.13 1.00
C LYS A 27 -18.38 11.02 1.99
N SER A 28 -19.33 10.58 2.82
CA SER A 28 -19.09 9.49 3.78
C SER A 28 -18.82 8.15 3.11
N TRP A 29 -19.48 7.85 1.98
CA TRP A 29 -19.22 6.63 1.23
C TRP A 29 -17.80 6.64 0.64
N LEU A 30 -17.40 7.77 0.04
CA LEU A 30 -16.05 7.94 -0.52
C LEU A 30 -14.97 7.89 0.58
N ALA A 31 -15.21 8.53 1.73
CA ALA A 31 -14.30 8.47 2.87
C ALA A 31 -14.15 7.04 3.38
N ASN A 32 -15.24 6.30 3.51
CA ASN A 32 -15.19 4.90 3.91
C ASN A 32 -14.43 4.03 2.89
N GLN A 33 -14.67 4.23 1.59
CA GLN A 33 -13.93 3.53 0.55
C GLN A 33 -12.41 3.83 0.65
N ALA A 34 -12.03 5.10 0.77
CA ALA A 34 -10.63 5.49 0.88
C ALA A 34 -9.94 4.87 2.12
N ILE A 35 -10.64 4.79 3.24
CA ILE A 35 -10.14 4.12 4.46
C ILE A 35 -9.96 2.62 4.22
N GLN A 36 -10.92 1.96 3.58
CA GLN A 36 -10.83 0.53 3.25
C GLN A 36 -9.65 0.25 2.32
N ASP A 37 -9.50 1.06 1.27
CA ASP A 37 -8.41 0.95 0.29
C ASP A 37 -7.05 1.21 0.94
N TYR A 38 -6.96 2.17 1.89
CA TYR A 38 -5.75 2.41 2.66
C TYR A 38 -5.40 1.20 3.54
N LEU A 39 -6.35 0.73 4.35
CA LEU A 39 -6.13 -0.40 5.25
C LEU A 39 -5.73 -1.67 4.51
N ALA A 40 -6.36 -1.95 3.36
CA ALA A 40 -6.02 -3.11 2.54
C ALA A 40 -4.58 -3.04 2.02
N ARG A 41 -4.14 -1.87 1.54
CA ARG A 41 -2.76 -1.66 1.05
C ARG A 41 -1.73 -1.82 2.16
N GLU A 42 -1.96 -1.16 3.31
CA GLU A 42 -1.03 -1.23 4.44
C GLU A 42 -0.97 -2.65 5.03
N ALA A 43 -2.10 -3.32 5.17
CA ALA A 43 -2.15 -4.68 5.72
C ALA A 43 -1.38 -5.68 4.84
N TRP A 44 -1.53 -5.59 3.51
CA TRP A 44 -0.75 -6.43 2.60
C TRP A 44 0.75 -6.16 2.73
N GLN A 45 1.16 -4.89 2.76
CA GLN A 45 2.58 -4.53 2.86
C GLN A 45 3.20 -5.02 4.17
N ILE A 46 2.50 -4.85 5.30
CA ILE A 46 2.96 -5.33 6.60
C ILE A 46 3.14 -6.85 6.57
N ALA A 47 2.16 -7.58 6.03
CA ALA A 47 2.22 -9.04 5.96
C ALA A 47 3.40 -9.54 5.11
N GLU A 48 3.68 -8.90 3.96
CA GLU A 48 4.83 -9.23 3.12
C GLU A 48 6.16 -8.94 3.83
N VAL A 49 6.27 -7.81 4.53
CA VAL A 49 7.48 -7.49 5.30
C VAL A 49 7.70 -8.51 6.41
N GLU A 50 6.66 -8.88 7.14
CA GLU A 50 6.74 -9.90 8.19
C GLU A 50 7.07 -11.29 7.64
N ALA A 51 6.62 -11.62 6.43
CA ALA A 51 6.99 -12.85 5.74
C ALA A 51 8.47 -12.84 5.33
N ALA A 52 8.91 -11.77 4.67
CA ALA A 52 10.30 -11.62 4.22
C ALA A 52 11.29 -11.64 5.40
N LEU A 53 10.93 -11.05 6.55
CA LEU A 53 11.75 -11.14 7.75
C LEU A 53 11.88 -12.58 8.27
N ARG A 54 10.78 -13.35 8.28
CA ARG A 54 10.82 -14.77 8.69
C ARG A 54 11.65 -15.64 7.74
N GLU A 55 11.56 -15.39 6.45
CA GLU A 55 12.37 -16.08 5.43
C GLU A 55 13.86 -15.74 5.61
N ALA A 56 14.18 -14.46 5.83
CA ALA A 56 15.54 -14.01 6.11
C ALA A 56 16.12 -14.63 7.39
N ASP A 57 15.35 -14.65 8.48
CA ASP A 57 15.74 -15.27 9.75
C ASP A 57 15.93 -16.79 9.61
N ALA A 58 15.18 -17.43 8.71
CA ALA A 58 15.35 -18.85 8.36
C ALA A 58 16.53 -19.09 7.39
N GLY A 59 17.18 -18.04 6.89
CA GLY A 59 18.24 -18.13 5.90
C GLY A 59 17.75 -18.55 4.51
N ASP A 60 16.47 -18.37 4.22
CA ASP A 60 15.85 -18.70 2.92
C ASP A 60 16.19 -17.65 1.86
N PHE A 61 17.47 -17.63 1.48
CA PHE A 61 17.99 -16.79 0.43
C PHE A 61 18.40 -17.63 -0.77
N VAL A 62 18.25 -17.06 -1.96
CA VAL A 62 18.85 -17.67 -3.15
C VAL A 62 20.38 -17.67 -3.02
N PRO A 63 21.07 -18.74 -3.47
CA PRO A 63 22.52 -18.76 -3.48
C PRO A 63 23.11 -17.61 -4.30
N GLU A 64 24.26 -17.09 -3.87
CA GLU A 64 24.94 -15.95 -4.50
C GLU A 64 25.12 -16.12 -6.02
N LYS A 65 25.51 -17.33 -6.48
CA LYS A 65 25.65 -17.65 -7.91
C LYS A 65 24.35 -17.43 -8.71
N GLU A 66 23.21 -17.74 -8.10
CA GLU A 66 21.90 -17.55 -8.73
C GLU A 66 21.50 -16.07 -8.70
N MET A 67 21.83 -15.38 -7.61
CA MET A 67 21.61 -13.94 -7.51
C MET A 67 22.42 -13.16 -8.56
N MET A 68 23.68 -13.51 -8.79
CA MET A 68 24.52 -12.91 -9.83
C MET A 68 23.99 -13.21 -11.23
N ALA A 69 23.47 -14.41 -11.48
CA ALA A 69 22.79 -14.73 -12.73
C ALA A 69 21.51 -13.88 -12.95
N LYS A 70 20.76 -13.55 -11.88
CA LYS A 70 19.62 -12.62 -11.94
C LYS A 70 20.07 -11.20 -12.28
N PHE A 71 21.09 -10.67 -11.61
CA PHE A 71 21.60 -9.32 -11.87
C PHE A 71 22.13 -9.15 -13.30
N ASN A 72 22.91 -10.13 -13.80
CA ASN A 72 23.42 -10.11 -15.17
C ASN A 72 22.31 -10.08 -16.23
N ARG A 73 21.19 -10.79 -16.00
CA ARG A 73 20.02 -10.76 -16.91
C ARG A 73 19.37 -9.38 -16.99
N TRP A 74 19.50 -8.56 -15.95
CA TRP A 74 18.96 -7.20 -15.92
C TRP A 74 19.99 -6.13 -16.32
N GLY A 75 21.18 -6.53 -16.75
CA GLY A 75 22.26 -5.61 -17.12
C GLY A 75 22.83 -4.83 -15.93
N ILE A 76 22.56 -5.29 -14.70
CA ILE A 76 23.09 -4.68 -13.47
C ILE A 76 24.40 -5.40 -13.16
N ASN A 77 25.51 -4.66 -13.18
CA ASN A 77 26.80 -5.17 -12.73
C ASN A 77 26.98 -4.81 -11.24
N ALA A 78 26.41 -5.64 -10.38
CA ALA A 78 26.58 -5.54 -8.93
C ALA A 78 27.88 -6.27 -8.54
N GLY A 79 28.99 -5.53 -8.63
CA GLY A 79 30.32 -5.97 -8.21
C GLY A 79 30.76 -5.35 -6.89
#